data_AF-A0A951LPX8-F1
#
_entry.id   AF-A0A951LPX8-F1
#
_cell.length_a   1.000
_cell.length_b   1.000
_cell.length_c   1.000
_cell.angle_alpha   90.00
_cell.angle_beta   90.00
_cell.angle_gamma   90.00
#
_symmetry.space_group_name_H-M   'P 1'
#
loop_
_entity.id
_entity.type
_entity.pdbx_description
1 polymer ?
#
loop_
_entity_poly.entity_id
_entity_poly.type
_entity_poly.pdbx_seq_one_letter_code
_entity_poly.pdbx_strand_id
1 'polypeptide(L)'
;MRRWIAALAVVAMSGATPARACMTEAPLDLHDIRYADVVVVGRITNYRIIPDLEIRRQNALARDPAIRREMANLIGGEPPEPEDDTPGRFMSDYASFRVIVDEVLVGPAAATLEVTWDNSTFAEPESLPAGPFLIALRHAGSRLPPLRGPSATILPNPDPNALAVLQAPCSRPFMFESGSREARTVRRILNRTQSQPAGH
;
A
#
# COMPACT_ATOMS: atom_id res chain seq x y z
N MET A 1 -26.17 -36.82 -48.06
CA MET A 1 -25.32 -37.16 -46.89
C MET A 1 -24.89 -35.87 -46.21
N ARG A 2 -25.22 -35.71 -44.93
CA ARG A 2 -25.25 -34.44 -44.18
C ARG A 2 -24.07 -34.46 -43.20
N ARG A 3 -23.05 -33.63 -43.41
CA ARG A 3 -21.89 -33.50 -42.52
C ARG A 3 -22.14 -32.34 -41.55
N TRP A 4 -22.26 -32.66 -40.27
CA TRP A 4 -22.32 -31.69 -39.18
C TRP A 4 -20.89 -31.28 -38.80
N ILE A 5 -20.59 -29.98 -38.85
CA ILE A 5 -19.35 -29.42 -38.28
C ILE A 5 -19.72 -28.93 -36.89
N ALA A 6 -19.24 -29.63 -35.86
CA ALA A 6 -19.34 -29.17 -34.47
C ALA A 6 -18.27 -28.10 -34.24
N ALA A 7 -18.73 -26.93 -33.81
CA ALA A 7 -17.88 -25.80 -33.42
C ALA A 7 -17.22 -26.08 -32.06
N LEU A 8 -15.95 -25.70 -31.92
CA LEU A 8 -15.26 -25.62 -30.62
C LEU A 8 -14.75 -24.19 -30.45
N ALA A 9 -15.49 -23.37 -29.72
CA ALA A 9 -15.05 -22.05 -29.29
C ALA A 9 -14.35 -22.21 -27.94
N VAL A 10 -13.02 -22.19 -27.94
CA VAL A 10 -12.20 -22.10 -26.73
C VAL A 10 -12.16 -20.64 -26.31
N VAL A 11 -12.97 -20.27 -25.32
CA VAL A 11 -12.88 -18.96 -24.67
C VAL A 11 -11.75 -19.01 -23.65
N ALA A 12 -10.58 -18.52 -24.03
CA ALA A 12 -9.46 -18.33 -23.10
C ALA A 12 -9.76 -17.11 -22.21
N MET A 13 -10.26 -17.36 -21.00
CA MET A 13 -10.39 -16.32 -19.98
C MET A 13 -8.99 -15.92 -19.49
N SER A 14 -8.50 -14.81 -20.02
CA SER A 14 -7.25 -14.17 -19.58
C SER A 14 -7.57 -13.35 -18.32
N GLY A 15 -7.43 -13.95 -17.15
CA GLY A 15 -7.48 -13.20 -15.89
C GLY A 15 -6.21 -12.37 -15.73
N ALA A 16 -6.35 -11.04 -15.73
CA ALA A 16 -5.24 -10.15 -15.38
C ALA A 16 -4.78 -10.45 -13.95
N THR A 17 -3.54 -10.92 -13.81
CA THR A 17 -2.94 -11.10 -12.48
C THR A 17 -2.46 -9.73 -11.99
N PRO A 18 -2.79 -9.33 -10.76
CA PRO A 18 -2.28 -8.08 -10.21
C PRO A 18 -0.75 -8.17 -10.13
N ALA A 19 -0.05 -7.14 -10.62
CA ALA A 19 1.38 -7.02 -10.47
C ALA A 19 1.72 -6.96 -8.97
N ARG A 20 2.33 -8.02 -8.43
CA ARG A 20 2.83 -8.06 -7.05
C ARG A 20 4.23 -7.47 -7.04
N ALA A 21 4.43 -6.36 -6.33
CA ALA A 21 5.75 -5.76 -6.16
C ALA A 21 6.70 -6.64 -5.32
N CYS A 22 6.17 -7.59 -4.55
CA CYS A 22 6.96 -8.54 -3.78
C CYS A 22 6.97 -9.92 -4.43
N MET A 23 8.17 -10.48 -4.58
CA MET A 23 8.36 -11.87 -5.02
C MET A 23 7.76 -12.88 -4.03
N THR A 24 7.67 -12.52 -2.75
CA THR A 24 7.10 -13.37 -1.69
C THR A 24 6.44 -12.49 -0.64
N GLU A 25 5.21 -12.85 -0.24
CA GLU A 25 4.50 -12.16 0.82
C GLU A 25 5.07 -12.57 2.19
N ALA A 26 5.35 -11.57 3.01
CA ALA A 26 5.75 -11.75 4.39
C ALA A 26 4.51 -11.90 5.29
N PRO A 27 4.46 -12.91 6.18
CA PRO A 27 3.34 -13.08 7.09
C PRO A 27 3.19 -11.86 7.99
N LEU A 28 1.94 -11.45 8.19
CA LEU A 28 1.57 -10.40 9.13
C LEU A 28 1.86 -10.88 10.56
N ASP A 29 2.63 -10.09 11.30
CA ASP A 29 2.90 -10.31 12.72
C ASP A 29 2.28 -9.18 13.52
N LEU A 30 1.24 -9.50 14.28
CA LEU A 30 0.48 -8.53 15.06
C LEU A 30 1.32 -7.88 16.18
N HIS A 31 2.49 -8.43 16.54
CA HIS A 31 3.41 -7.79 17.48
C HIS A 31 4.16 -6.59 16.90
N ASP A 32 4.09 -6.37 15.59
CA ASP A 32 4.60 -5.15 14.97
C ASP A 32 3.75 -3.92 15.33
N ILE A 33 2.60 -4.09 15.97
CA ILE A 33 1.83 -2.98 16.56
C ILE A 33 2.67 -2.09 17.49
N ARG A 34 3.76 -2.62 18.07
CA ARG A 34 4.70 -1.85 18.91
C ARG A 34 5.42 -0.70 18.18
N TYR A 35 5.40 -0.71 16.85
CA TYR A 35 5.96 0.36 16.01
C TYR A 35 4.93 1.45 15.68
N ALA A 36 3.68 1.29 16.11
CA ALA A 36 2.66 2.31 15.95
C ALA A 36 2.88 3.46 16.94
N ASP A 37 2.80 4.68 16.45
CA ASP A 37 2.79 5.89 17.28
C ASP A 37 1.35 6.20 17.74
N VAL A 38 0.37 5.89 16.89
CA VAL A 38 -1.05 6.09 17.16
C VAL A 38 -1.82 4.84 16.75
N VAL A 39 -2.76 4.40 17.58
CA VAL A 39 -3.70 3.33 17.24
C VAL A 39 -5.10 3.80 17.55
N VAL A 40 -5.99 3.77 16.57
CA VAL A 40 -7.36 4.26 16.68
C VAL A 40 -8.37 3.23 16.17
N VAL A 41 -9.61 3.37 16.61
CA VAL A 41 -10.78 2.87 15.88
C VAL A 41 -11.53 4.05 15.29
N GLY A 42 -11.86 3.97 14.02
CA GLY A 42 -12.56 5.06 13.34
C GLY A 42 -13.06 4.68 11.96
N ARG A 43 -13.73 5.64 11.32
CA ARG A 43 -14.34 5.48 10.00
C ARG A 43 -13.51 6.17 8.94
N ILE A 44 -13.28 5.48 7.83
CA ILE A 44 -12.51 6.00 6.69
C ILE A 44 -13.43 6.84 5.81
N THR A 45 -12.97 8.02 5.43
CA THR A 45 -13.68 8.96 4.55
C THR A 45 -12.70 9.60 3.55
N ASN A 46 -13.22 10.14 2.46
CA ASN A 46 -12.44 10.85 1.44
C ASN A 46 -11.25 10.05 0.89
N TYR A 47 -11.42 8.74 0.73
CA TYR A 47 -10.39 7.87 0.16
C TYR A 47 -10.15 8.21 -1.31
N ARG A 48 -8.86 8.37 -1.66
CA ARG A 48 -8.40 8.62 -3.02
C ARG A 48 -6.99 8.12 -3.20
N ILE A 49 -6.67 7.69 -4.41
CA ILE A 49 -5.29 7.44 -4.84
C ILE A 49 -4.71 8.77 -5.34
N ILE A 50 -3.57 9.15 -4.79
CA ILE A 50 -2.80 10.31 -5.22
C ILE A 50 -1.71 9.82 -6.18
N PRO A 51 -1.73 10.26 -7.44
CA PRO A 51 -0.70 9.90 -8.39
C PRO A 51 0.62 10.62 -8.10
N ASP A 52 1.73 9.93 -8.28
CA ASP A 52 3.05 10.57 -8.31
C ASP A 52 3.25 11.29 -9.65
N LEU A 53 3.02 12.60 -9.63
CA LEU A 53 3.10 13.44 -10.82
C LEU A 53 4.54 13.57 -11.34
N GLU A 54 5.55 13.43 -10.48
CA GLU A 54 6.95 13.57 -10.89
C GLU A 54 7.40 12.33 -11.65
N ILE A 55 7.12 11.13 -11.12
CA ILE A 55 7.39 9.88 -11.83
C ILE A 55 6.60 9.82 -13.15
N ARG A 56 5.36 10.32 -13.18
CA ARG A 56 4.58 10.42 -14.42
C ARG A 56 5.21 11.37 -15.44
N ARG A 57 5.73 12.52 -15.01
CA ARG A 57 6.47 13.44 -15.89
C ARG A 57 7.76 12.81 -16.40
N GLN A 58 8.54 12.20 -15.53
CA GLN A 58 9.79 11.53 -15.88
C GLN A 58 9.55 10.41 -16.89
N ASN A 59 8.52 9.58 -16.68
CA ASN A 59 8.12 8.56 -17.64
C ASN A 59 7.63 9.16 -18.96
N ALA A 60 6.86 10.26 -18.93
CA ALA A 60 6.44 10.94 -20.15
C ALA A 60 7.64 11.47 -20.96
N LEU A 61 8.65 12.04 -20.28
CA LEU A 61 9.90 12.47 -20.90
C LEU A 61 10.71 11.29 -21.45
N ALA A 62 10.83 10.20 -20.68
CA ALA A 62 11.51 8.98 -21.14
C ALA A 62 10.82 8.32 -22.35
N ARG A 63 9.53 8.60 -22.56
CA ARG A 63 8.77 8.17 -23.73
C ARG A 63 8.90 9.12 -24.93
N ASP A 64 9.48 10.31 -24.77
CA ASP A 64 9.68 11.25 -25.87
C ASP A 64 10.62 10.64 -26.93
N PRO A 65 10.19 10.49 -28.20
CA PRO A 65 11.01 9.91 -29.26
C PRO A 65 12.31 10.68 -29.52
N ALA A 66 12.35 11.98 -29.26
CA ALA A 66 13.58 12.78 -29.37
C ALA A 66 14.58 12.41 -28.26
N ILE A 67 14.13 12.40 -27.01
CA ILE A 67 14.96 12.04 -25.84
C ILE A 67 15.49 10.60 -25.98
N ARG A 68 14.63 9.67 -26.42
CA ARG A 68 15.03 8.27 -26.64
C ARG A 68 16.09 8.12 -27.73
N ARG A 69 15.94 8.82 -28.85
CA ARG A 69 16.94 8.81 -29.93
C ARG A 69 18.26 9.43 -29.47
N GLU A 70 18.20 10.53 -28.74
CA GLU A 70 19.38 11.15 -28.15
C GLU A 70 20.10 10.20 -27.19
N MET A 71 19.35 9.55 -26.29
CA MET A 71 19.91 8.59 -25.35
C MET A 71 20.50 7.34 -26.05
N ALA A 72 19.82 6.82 -27.07
CA ALA A 72 20.30 5.72 -27.91
C ALA A 72 21.64 6.05 -28.60
N ASN A 73 21.76 7.27 -29.14
CA ASN A 73 23.00 7.76 -29.75
C ASN A 73 24.14 7.85 -28.72
N LEU A 74 23.85 8.28 -27.49
CA LEU A 74 24.84 8.39 -26.42
C LEU A 74 25.36 7.01 -25.97
N ILE A 75 24.49 6.00 -25.92
CA ILE A 75 24.84 4.64 -25.47
C ILE A 75 25.29 3.72 -26.62
N GLY A 76 25.31 4.22 -27.87
CA GLY A 76 25.73 3.46 -29.05
C GLY A 76 24.82 2.28 -29.39
N GLY A 77 23.54 2.37 -29.06
CA GLY A 77 22.57 1.29 -29.22
C GLY A 77 21.29 1.74 -29.93
N GLU A 78 20.38 0.80 -30.16
CA GLU A 78 19.03 1.12 -30.62
C GLU A 78 18.18 1.65 -29.47
N PRO A 79 17.20 2.54 -29.72
CA PRO A 79 16.28 2.98 -28.67
C PRO A 79 15.54 1.76 -28.11
N PRO A 80 15.46 1.57 -26.78
CA PRO A 80 14.65 0.50 -26.20
C PRO A 80 13.21 0.64 -26.70
N GLU A 81 12.47 -0.44 -26.94
CA GLU A 81 11.05 -0.41 -27.32
C GLU A 81 10.21 0.28 -26.23
N PRO A 82 9.11 0.98 -26.57
CA PRO A 82 8.25 1.57 -25.55
C PRO A 82 7.58 0.44 -24.76
N GLU A 83 7.87 0.37 -23.46
CA GLU A 83 7.11 -0.47 -22.53
C GLU A 83 5.64 -0.05 -22.55
N ASP A 84 4.76 -1.07 -22.49
CA ASP A 84 3.31 -1.04 -22.67
C ASP A 84 2.64 0.27 -22.19
N ASP A 85 1.75 0.80 -23.03
CA ASP A 85 1.15 2.13 -22.91
C ASP A 85 -0.04 2.15 -21.93
N THR A 86 -0.18 1.12 -21.10
CA THR A 86 -1.21 1.12 -20.07
C THR A 86 -0.87 2.22 -19.07
N PRO A 87 -1.77 3.20 -18.80
CA PRO A 87 -1.61 4.12 -17.69
C PRO A 87 -1.76 3.35 -16.38
N GLY A 88 -0.69 2.65 -16.02
CA GLY A 88 -0.60 1.84 -14.82
C GLY A 88 -0.54 2.72 -13.59
N ARG A 89 -0.87 2.12 -12.44
CA ARG A 89 -0.48 2.68 -11.16
C ARG A 89 1.03 2.54 -11.01
N PHE A 90 1.69 3.63 -10.61
CA PHE A 90 3.10 3.58 -10.27
C PHE A 90 3.25 3.09 -8.84
N MET A 91 4.37 2.42 -8.53
CA MET A 91 4.68 2.00 -7.14
C MET A 91 4.80 3.19 -6.18
N SER A 92 4.96 4.41 -6.70
CA SER A 92 5.01 5.64 -5.91
C SER A 92 3.65 6.36 -5.83
N ASP A 93 2.61 5.88 -6.53
CA ASP A 93 1.25 6.30 -6.20
C ASP A 93 0.93 5.83 -4.76
N TYR A 94 0.11 6.58 -4.05
CA TYR A 94 -0.25 6.24 -2.67
C TYR A 94 -1.71 6.58 -2.37
N ALA A 95 -2.29 5.94 -1.37
CA ALA A 95 -3.63 6.27 -0.91
C ALA A 95 -3.58 7.41 0.13
N SER A 96 -4.56 8.31 0.06
CA SER A 96 -4.82 9.36 1.05
C SER A 96 -6.28 9.29 1.48
N PHE A 97 -6.53 9.37 2.78
CA PHE A 97 -7.88 9.36 3.35
C PHE A 97 -7.91 10.02 4.72
N ARG A 98 -9.12 10.30 5.19
CA ARG A 98 -9.37 10.78 6.54
C ARG A 98 -9.91 9.68 7.43
N VAL A 99 -9.53 9.70 8.69
CA VAL A 99 -10.11 8.85 9.73
C VAL A 99 -10.88 9.73 10.69
N ILE A 100 -12.19 9.53 10.78
CA ILE A 100 -13.03 10.08 11.85
C ILE A 100 -12.86 9.15 13.05
N VAL A 101 -12.18 9.63 14.09
CA VAL A 101 -11.78 8.82 15.25
C VAL A 101 -12.97 8.63 16.18
N ASP A 102 -13.34 7.38 16.42
CA ASP A 102 -14.37 6.99 17.38
C ASP A 102 -13.74 6.57 18.73
N GLU A 103 -12.54 5.97 18.72
CA GLU A 103 -11.81 5.53 19.91
C GLU A 103 -10.29 5.65 19.70
N VAL A 104 -9.55 6.04 20.74
CA VAL A 104 -8.09 6.06 20.75
C VAL A 104 -7.56 4.97 21.67
N LEU A 105 -6.73 4.08 21.14
CA LEU A 105 -6.14 2.95 21.88
C LEU A 105 -4.70 3.22 22.32
N VAL A 106 -3.94 3.97 21.50
CA VAL A 106 -2.53 4.32 21.73
C VAL A 106 -2.26 5.70 21.16
N GLY A 107 -1.44 6.48 21.86
CA GLY A 107 -0.93 7.77 21.38
C GLY A 107 -1.95 8.91 21.38
N PRO A 108 -1.51 10.15 21.20
CA PRO A 108 -2.41 11.29 21.01
C PRO A 108 -3.01 11.26 19.61
N ALA A 109 -4.31 11.50 19.49
CA ALA A 109 -5.01 11.59 18.21
C ALA A 109 -6.05 12.72 18.23
N ALA A 110 -6.13 13.47 17.14
CA ALA A 110 -7.23 14.41 16.92
C ALA A 110 -8.52 13.65 16.54
N ALA A 111 -9.68 14.30 16.66
CA ALA A 111 -10.97 13.73 16.26
C ALA A 111 -11.03 13.38 14.76
N THR A 112 -10.18 14.01 13.95
CA THR A 112 -9.99 13.68 12.53
C THR A 112 -8.51 13.64 12.22
N LEU A 113 -8.07 12.57 11.58
CA LEU A 113 -6.69 12.36 11.16
C LEU A 113 -6.61 12.35 9.64
N GLU A 114 -5.63 13.06 9.07
CA GLU A 114 -5.21 12.87 7.67
C GLU A 114 -4.19 11.72 7.65
N VAL A 115 -4.45 10.73 6.80
CA VAL A 115 -3.68 9.49 6.74
C VAL A 115 -3.23 9.21 5.32
N THR A 116 -1.97 8.81 5.17
CA THR A 116 -1.42 8.25 3.94
C THR A 116 -1.22 6.74 4.07
N TRP A 117 -1.25 6.05 2.95
CA TRP A 117 -0.93 4.63 2.86
C TRP A 117 -0.13 4.37 1.59
N ASP A 118 1.16 4.17 1.79
CA ASP A 118 2.14 3.76 0.79
C ASP A 118 2.06 2.24 0.61
N ASN A 119 1.31 1.78 -0.39
CA ASN A 119 1.14 0.35 -0.59
C ASN A 119 2.34 -0.25 -1.30
N SER A 120 3.35 -0.59 -0.52
CA SER A 120 4.60 -1.18 -1.01
C SER A 120 4.44 -2.57 -1.68
N THR A 121 3.26 -3.17 -1.74
CA THR A 121 3.14 -4.62 -2.08
C THR A 121 1.86 -5.03 -2.79
N PHE A 122 0.73 -4.43 -2.46
CA PHE A 122 -0.58 -4.78 -3.00
C PHE A 122 -1.03 -3.66 -3.94
N ALA A 123 -1.91 -3.96 -4.90
CA ALA A 123 -2.67 -2.87 -5.49
C ALA A 123 -3.59 -2.32 -4.38
N GLU A 124 -3.58 -1.00 -4.15
CA GLU A 124 -4.58 -0.41 -3.27
C GLU A 124 -5.97 -0.74 -3.81
N PRO A 125 -6.95 -1.06 -2.97
CA PRO A 125 -8.30 -1.25 -3.47
C PRO A 125 -8.80 0.05 -4.11
N GLU A 126 -9.62 -0.03 -5.16
CA GLU A 126 -10.21 1.16 -5.80
C GLU A 126 -11.09 1.94 -4.84
N SER A 127 -11.64 1.27 -3.82
CA SER A 127 -12.39 1.87 -2.73
C SER A 127 -12.14 1.15 -1.42
N LEU A 128 -12.23 1.87 -0.31
CA LEU A 128 -12.30 1.29 1.03
C LEU A 128 -13.73 1.40 1.56
N PRO A 129 -14.24 0.38 2.27
CA PRO A 129 -15.51 0.53 2.99
C PRO A 129 -15.38 1.66 4.01
N ALA A 130 -16.48 2.36 4.28
CA ALA A 130 -16.49 3.43 5.28
C ALA A 130 -16.47 2.92 6.74
N GLY A 131 -16.71 1.61 6.94
CA GLY A 131 -16.96 0.98 8.24
C GLY A 131 -15.89 1.26 9.30
N PRO A 132 -16.13 0.89 10.57
CA PRO A 132 -15.14 1.11 11.60
C PRO A 132 -13.93 0.17 11.43
N PHE A 133 -12.74 0.75 11.32
CA PHE A 133 -11.47 0.04 11.27
C PHE A 133 -10.68 0.29 12.54
N LEU A 134 -9.97 -0.72 13.01
CA LEU A 134 -8.79 -0.54 13.84
C LEU A 134 -7.62 -0.24 12.92
N ILE A 135 -7.00 0.93 13.09
CA ILE A 135 -5.92 1.42 12.25
C ILE A 135 -4.74 1.76 13.13
N ALA A 136 -3.58 1.17 12.82
CA ALA A 136 -2.32 1.56 13.43
C ALA A 136 -1.57 2.49 12.49
N LEU A 137 -1.06 3.58 13.05
CA LEU A 137 -0.48 4.70 12.33
C LEU A 137 0.90 5.02 12.89
N ARG A 138 1.76 5.55 12.02
CA ARG A 138 3.12 5.98 12.37
C ARG A 138 3.46 7.33 11.77
N HIS A 139 4.33 8.07 12.44
CA HIS A 139 4.96 9.25 11.88
C HIS A 139 6.08 8.85 10.92
N ALA A 140 6.32 9.64 9.87
CA ALA A 140 7.35 9.36 8.87
C ALA A 140 8.75 9.15 9.48
N GLY A 141 9.09 9.91 10.53
CA GLY A 141 10.38 9.85 11.22
C GLY A 141 10.47 8.86 12.38
N SER A 142 9.42 8.07 12.66
CA SER A 142 9.43 7.15 13.80
C SER A 142 10.18 5.84 13.49
N ARG A 143 10.24 4.95 14.47
CA ARG A 143 10.91 3.64 14.32
C ARG A 143 10.27 2.85 13.17
N LEU A 144 11.13 2.32 12.29
CA LEU A 144 10.69 1.53 11.15
C LEU A 144 10.29 0.12 11.59
N PRO A 145 9.23 -0.47 11.00
CA PRO A 145 8.95 -1.89 11.19
C PRO A 145 10.11 -2.74 10.62
N PRO A 146 10.26 -3.99 11.08
CA PRO A 146 11.33 -4.86 10.59
C PRO A 146 11.18 -5.10 9.09
N LEU A 147 12.30 -4.99 8.36
CA LEU A 147 12.38 -5.38 6.97
C LEU A 147 12.28 -6.91 6.88
N ARG A 148 11.27 -7.42 6.18
CA ARG A 148 11.03 -8.85 6.04
C ARG A 148 11.18 -9.29 4.59
N GLY A 149 12.23 -10.05 4.33
CA GLY A 149 12.51 -10.63 3.02
C GLY A 149 13.46 -9.79 2.14
N PRO A 150 13.99 -10.40 1.07
CA PRO A 150 15.07 -9.81 0.26
C PRO A 150 14.62 -8.61 -0.59
N SER A 151 13.31 -8.42 -0.78
CA SER A 151 12.73 -7.31 -1.55
C SER A 151 12.12 -6.21 -0.67
N ALA A 152 12.32 -6.28 0.65
CA ALA A 152 11.76 -5.31 1.60
C ALA A 152 12.42 -3.95 1.45
N THR A 153 11.76 -3.05 0.72
CA THR A 153 12.16 -1.64 0.58
C THR A 153 11.12 -0.77 1.27
N ILE A 154 11.58 0.22 2.04
CA ILE A 154 10.71 1.27 2.57
C ILE A 154 11.03 2.53 1.78
N LEU A 155 10.04 3.02 1.03
CA LEU A 155 10.13 4.32 0.39
C LEU A 155 9.89 5.42 1.44
N PRO A 156 10.47 6.62 1.26
CA PRO A 156 10.12 7.76 2.10
C PRO A 156 8.61 8.04 2.03
N ASN A 157 8.01 8.46 3.15
CA ASN A 157 6.60 8.86 3.16
C ASN A 157 6.44 10.09 2.23
N PRO A 158 5.52 10.04 1.24
CA PRO A 158 5.30 11.14 0.31
C PRO A 158 4.79 12.41 0.99
N ASP A 159 4.15 12.30 2.15
CA ASP A 159 3.81 13.43 3.01
C ASP A 159 4.43 13.22 4.41
N PRO A 160 5.60 13.82 4.70
CA PRO A 160 6.29 13.61 5.96
C PRO A 160 5.55 14.16 7.19
N ASN A 161 4.53 15.02 6.98
CA ASN A 161 3.73 15.60 8.06
C ASN A 161 2.46 14.79 8.35
N ALA A 162 2.05 13.90 7.43
CA ALA A 162 0.91 13.02 7.62
C ALA A 162 1.27 11.75 8.42
N LEU A 163 0.28 11.18 9.08
CA LEU A 163 0.39 9.84 9.65
C LEU A 163 0.30 8.81 8.51
N ALA A 164 1.19 7.85 8.48
CA ALA A 164 1.15 6.73 7.54
C ALA A 164 0.56 5.48 8.20
N VAL A 165 -0.20 4.69 7.44
CA VAL A 165 -0.62 3.36 7.88
C VAL A 165 0.60 2.51 8.18
N LEU A 166 0.64 1.89 9.36
CA LEU A 166 1.70 0.97 9.71
C LEU A 166 1.62 -0.27 8.82
N GLN A 167 2.64 -0.45 7.98
CA GLN A 167 2.80 -1.63 7.14
C GLN A 167 4.28 -2.01 7.10
N ALA A 168 4.58 -3.27 7.40
CA ALA A 168 5.89 -3.82 7.10
C ALA A 168 5.97 -4.12 5.59
N PRO A 169 7.12 -3.89 4.92
CA PRO A 169 7.29 -4.23 3.52
C PRO A 169 6.91 -5.69 3.25
N CYS A 170 6.23 -5.92 2.12
CA CYS A 170 5.74 -7.24 1.71
C CYS A 170 4.67 -7.86 2.63
N SER A 171 4.10 -7.12 3.58
CA SER A 171 3.05 -7.60 4.48
C SER A 171 1.76 -6.79 4.38
N ARG A 172 0.69 -7.33 4.97
CA ARG A 172 -0.61 -6.64 5.02
C ARG A 172 -0.53 -5.39 5.91
N PRO A 173 -1.29 -4.33 5.61
CA PRO A 173 -1.35 -3.15 6.47
C PRO A 173 -2.01 -3.47 7.82
N PHE A 174 -1.64 -2.72 8.86
CA PHE A 174 -2.36 -2.69 10.14
C PHE A 174 -3.64 -1.86 10.03
N MET A 175 -4.53 -2.34 9.19
CA MET A 175 -5.86 -1.80 8.97
C MET A 175 -6.83 -2.97 8.91
N PHE A 176 -7.63 -3.14 9.97
CA PHE A 176 -8.52 -4.28 10.13
C PHE A 176 -9.92 -3.78 10.43
N GLU A 177 -10.95 -4.43 9.90
CA GLU A 177 -12.32 -4.20 10.37
C GLU A 177 -12.35 -4.37 11.89
N SER A 178 -13.01 -3.46 12.61
CA SER A 178 -12.96 -3.42 14.07
C SER A 178 -13.48 -4.71 14.72
N GLY A 179 -14.40 -5.40 14.04
CA GLY A 179 -14.97 -6.70 14.42
C GLY A 179 -14.16 -7.93 13.97
N SER A 180 -13.00 -7.77 13.35
CA SER A 180 -12.17 -8.87 12.88
C SER A 180 -11.44 -9.61 14.00
N ARG A 181 -10.88 -10.79 13.70
CA ARG A 181 -10.06 -11.57 14.64
C ARG A 181 -8.74 -10.84 14.94
N GLU A 182 -8.19 -10.20 13.94
CA GLU A 182 -6.96 -9.41 13.96
C GLU A 182 -7.14 -8.21 14.89
N ALA A 183 -8.19 -7.40 14.71
CA ALA A 183 -8.49 -6.25 15.56
C ALA A 183 -8.66 -6.65 17.04
N ARG A 184 -9.40 -7.74 17.33
CA ARG A 184 -9.53 -8.28 18.69
C ARG A 184 -8.20 -8.73 19.28
N THR A 185 -7.30 -9.27 18.45
CA THR A 185 -5.99 -9.75 18.90
C THR A 185 -5.06 -8.58 19.20
N VAL A 186 -5.05 -7.56 18.34
CA VAL A 186 -4.32 -6.30 18.58
C VAL A 186 -4.75 -5.66 19.89
N ARG A 187 -6.06 -5.51 20.13
CA ARG A 187 -6.58 -4.98 21.41
C ARG A 187 -6.07 -5.76 22.63
N ARG A 188 -6.04 -7.09 22.56
CA ARG A 188 -5.51 -7.92 23.66
C ARG A 188 -4.01 -7.68 23.88
N ILE A 189 -3.22 -7.53 22.81
CA ILE A 189 -1.78 -7.22 22.92
C ILE A 189 -1.58 -5.86 23.60
N LEU A 190 -2.35 -4.84 23.18
CA LEU A 190 -2.26 -3.50 23.74
C LEU A 190 -2.67 -3.46 25.21
N ASN A 191 -3.79 -4.08 25.58
CA ASN A 191 -4.27 -4.12 26.96
C ASN A 191 -3.27 -4.79 27.91
N ARG A 192 -2.59 -5.87 27.47
CA ARG A 192 -1.55 -6.53 28.27
C ARG A 192 -0.33 -5.62 28.50
N THR A 193 0.07 -4.89 27.46
CA THR A 193 1.23 -3.98 27.53
C THR A 193 0.93 -2.79 28.45
N GLN A 194 -0.29 -2.28 28.44
CA GLN A 194 -0.72 -1.19 29.33
C GLN A 194 -0.90 -1.63 30.80
N SER A 195 -1.19 -2.92 31.04
CA SER A 195 -1.42 -3.46 32.39
C SER A 195 -0.14 -3.88 33.12
N GLN A 196 1.02 -3.88 32.47
CA GLN A 196 2.30 -4.13 33.14
C GLN A 196 2.78 -2.82 33.78
N PRO A 197 2.82 -2.71 35.13
CA PRO A 197 3.44 -1.56 35.78
C PRO A 197 4.90 -1.50 35.36
N ALA A 198 5.39 -0.31 35.03
CA ALA A 198 6.80 -0.06 34.75
C ALA A 198 7.62 -0.50 35.97
N GLY A 199 8.17 -1.71 35.90
CA GLY A 199 9.11 -2.24 36.89
C GLY A 199 10.26 -1.24 37.02
N HIS A 200 10.41 -0.72 38.23
CA HIS A 200 11.48 0.19 38.64
C HIS A 200 12.84 -0.50 38.55
#